data_AF-A0A101NI86-F1
#
_entry.id   AF-A0A101NI86-F1
#
_cell.length_a   1.000
_cell.length_b   1.000
_cell.length_c   1.000
_cell.angle_alpha   90.00
_cell.angle_beta   90.00
_cell.angle_gamma   90.00
#
_symmetry.space_group_name_H-M   'P 1'
#
loop_
_entity.id
_entity.type
_entity.pdbx_description
1 polymer ?
#
loop_
_entity_poly.entity_id
_entity_poly.type
_entity_poly.pdbx_seq_one_letter_code
_entity_poly.pdbx_strand_id
1 'polypeptide(L)'
;MSMPVCPRCGQGLSAFQVFRTRNRWGRAGPRPRDELWWRCAGCGWLGFQERGSDRLRPMRHLEGDDGDCPFCGGEESTVVSEPWQAEGETRDWSVCLECGTSNQRRVRIR
;
A
#
# COMPACT_ATOMS: atom_id res chain seq x y z
N MET A 1 3.00 5.65 22.63
CA MET A 1 3.51 5.82 21.25
C MET A 1 2.79 7.01 20.64
N SER A 2 3.53 8.03 20.21
CA SER A 2 2.97 9.18 19.50
C SER A 2 2.48 8.74 18.11
N MET A 3 1.31 9.23 17.70
CA MET A 3 0.84 9.01 16.32
C MET A 3 1.77 9.77 15.37
N PRO A 4 2.21 9.15 14.25
CA PRO A 4 3.06 9.83 13.30
C PRO A 4 2.33 10.99 12.63
N VAL A 5 3.11 11.99 12.21
CA VAL A 5 2.59 13.17 11.50
C VAL A 5 2.74 13.01 9.99
N CYS A 6 1.82 13.59 9.25
CA CYS A 6 1.83 13.55 7.79
C CYS A 6 3.04 14.34 7.26
N PRO A 7 3.88 13.73 6.40
CA PRO A 7 5.05 14.40 5.86
C PRO A 7 4.72 15.54 4.89
N ARG A 8 3.46 15.65 4.42
CA ARG A 8 3.02 16.69 3.48
C ARG A 8 2.41 17.91 4.17
N CYS A 9 1.56 17.72 5.18
CA CYS A 9 0.82 18.82 5.81
C CYS A 9 0.97 18.93 7.32
N GLY A 10 1.78 18.07 7.95
CA GLY A 10 2.06 18.11 9.40
C GLY A 10 0.92 17.65 10.31
N GLN A 11 -0.26 17.35 9.78
CA GLN A 11 -1.39 16.83 10.57
C GLN A 11 -1.17 15.40 11.06
N GLY A 12 -1.84 15.00 12.14
CA GLY A 12 -1.78 13.62 12.64
C GLY A 12 -2.31 12.59 11.64
N LEU A 13 -1.64 11.45 11.54
CA LEU A 13 -2.06 10.33 10.70
C LEU A 13 -3.02 9.40 11.45
N SER A 14 -4.00 8.88 10.73
CA SER A 14 -4.90 7.84 11.22
C SER A 14 -4.41 6.47 10.79
N ALA A 15 -4.24 5.56 11.74
CA ALA A 15 -3.94 4.17 11.45
C ALA A 15 -5.16 3.47 10.84
N PHE A 16 -4.93 2.54 9.93
CA PHE A 16 -5.93 1.58 9.49
C PHE A 16 -5.27 0.23 9.22
N GLN A 17 -6.07 -0.84 9.14
CA GLN A 17 -5.56 -2.18 8.89
C GLN A 17 -5.91 -2.60 7.46
N VAL A 18 -4.91 -3.14 6.77
CA VAL A 18 -5.10 -3.87 5.51
C VAL A 18 -5.05 -5.35 5.83
N PHE A 19 -6.04 -6.10 5.37
CA PHE A 19 -6.13 -7.54 5.60
C PHE A 19 -5.80 -8.30 4.33
N ARG A 20 -4.98 -9.35 4.45
CA ARG A 20 -4.82 -10.37 3.43
C ARG A 20 -6.03 -11.29 3.49
N THR A 21 -7.00 -11.05 2.62
CA THR A 21 -8.13 -11.94 2.38
C THR A 21 -7.71 -12.85 1.24
N ARG A 22 -7.29 -14.08 1.54
CA ARG A 22 -6.63 -14.97 0.58
C ARG A 22 -7.42 -15.08 -0.74
N ASN A 23 -6.77 -14.76 -1.84
CA ASN A 23 -7.25 -14.97 -3.20
C ASN A 23 -7.44 -16.47 -3.47
N ARG A 24 -8.68 -16.95 -3.63
CA ARG A 24 -9.17 -18.24 -4.23
C ARG A 24 -8.42 -19.59 -4.04
N TRP A 25 -7.26 -19.66 -3.40
CA TRP A 25 -6.31 -20.78 -3.42
C TRP A 25 -5.96 -21.32 -2.01
N GLY A 26 -6.76 -20.99 -0.99
CA GLY A 26 -6.78 -21.79 0.24
C GLY A 26 -7.53 -21.20 1.44
N ARG A 27 -7.85 -22.07 2.40
CA ARG A 27 -8.84 -21.91 3.49
C ARG A 27 -8.40 -21.09 4.72
N ALA A 28 -7.39 -20.23 4.60
CA ALA A 28 -7.00 -19.42 5.76
C ALA A 28 -7.87 -18.15 5.80
N GLY A 29 -8.48 -17.86 6.97
CA GLY A 29 -9.24 -16.64 7.17
C GLY A 29 -8.38 -15.38 7.01
N PRO A 30 -9.01 -14.19 6.96
CA PRO A 30 -8.31 -12.92 6.82
C PRO A 30 -7.20 -12.77 7.87
N ARG A 31 -6.02 -12.34 7.45
CA ARG A 31 -4.91 -12.01 8.36
C ARG A 31 -4.46 -10.57 8.13
N PRO A 32 -4.21 -9.78 9.18
CA PRO A 32 -3.64 -8.46 9.00
C PRO A 32 -2.31 -8.57 8.27
N ARG A 33 -2.00 -7.57 7.44
CA ARG A 33 -0.66 -7.42 6.89
C ARG A 33 0.33 -7.06 8.00
N ASP A 34 1.61 -7.37 7.78
CA ASP A 34 2.66 -7.11 8.76
C ASP A 34 3.03 -5.61 8.86
N GLU A 35 2.75 -4.84 7.80
CA GLU A 35 2.97 -3.40 7.77
C GLU A 35 1.86 -2.63 8.50
N LEU A 36 2.21 -1.51 9.13
CA LEU A 36 1.25 -0.55 9.68
C LEU A 36 0.87 0.47 8.59
N TRP A 37 -0.43 0.71 8.41
CA TRP A 37 -0.93 1.59 7.35
C TRP A 37 -1.51 2.88 7.90
N TRP A 38 -1.28 3.96 7.17
CA TRP A 38 -1.54 5.32 7.63
C TRP A 38 -2.19 6.15 6.53
N ARG A 39 -3.20 6.94 6.90
CA ARG A 39 -3.83 7.93 6.02
C ARG A 39 -3.90 9.30 6.67
N CYS A 40 -3.78 10.35 5.87
CA CYS A 40 -3.97 11.73 6.29
C CYS A 40 -5.34 12.24 5.84
N ALA A 41 -6.19 12.67 6.78
CA ALA A 41 -7.50 13.23 6.47
C ALA A 41 -7.42 14.64 5.81
N GLY A 42 -6.33 15.39 6.04
CA GLY A 42 -6.20 16.75 5.50
C GLY A 42 -5.78 16.82 4.04
N CYS A 43 -4.82 15.98 3.61
CA CYS A 43 -4.26 16.04 2.26
C CYS A 43 -4.34 14.73 1.48
N GLY A 44 -4.99 13.70 2.03
CA GLY A 44 -5.13 12.39 1.38
C GLY A 44 -3.83 11.58 1.28
N TRP A 45 -2.74 12.02 1.93
CA TRP A 45 -1.50 11.25 1.95
C TRP A 45 -1.75 9.84 2.49
N LEU A 46 -1.21 8.86 1.79
CA LEU A 46 -1.29 7.45 2.12
C LEU A 46 0.13 6.88 2.23
N GLY A 47 0.34 5.98 3.16
CA GLY A 47 1.59 5.26 3.25
C GLY A 47 1.55 4.13 4.25
N PHE A 48 2.68 3.44 4.34
CA PHE A 48 2.87 2.35 5.29
C PHE A 48 4.18 2.52 6.06
N GLN A 49 4.31 1.73 7.11
CA GLN A 49 5.49 1.61 7.94
C GLN A 49 5.80 0.12 8.10
N GLU A 50 7.03 -0.27 7.77
CA GLU A 50 7.50 -1.64 8.01
C GLU A 50 7.58 -1.91 9.51
N ARG A 51 7.26 -3.14 9.93
CA ARG A 51 7.34 -3.51 11.34
C ARG A 51 8.77 -3.35 11.86
N GLY A 52 8.95 -2.55 12.91
CA GLY A 52 10.27 -2.27 13.49
C GLY A 52 11.06 -1.17 12.77
N SER A 53 10.50 -0.52 11.76
CA SER A 53 11.06 0.68 11.15
C SER A 53 10.28 1.91 11.63
N ASP A 54 10.96 3.03 11.86
CA ASP A 54 10.33 4.33 12.13
C ASP A 54 10.04 5.12 10.85
N ARG A 55 10.39 4.58 9.68
CA ARG A 55 10.26 5.26 8.39
C ARG A 55 8.88 5.02 7.79
N LEU A 56 8.17 6.11 7.54
CA LEU A 56 6.98 6.13 6.67
C LEU A 56 7.39 6.05 5.20
N ARG A 57 6.73 5.17 4.45
CA ARG A 57 6.90 5.01 3.00
C ARG A 57 5.60 5.44 2.30
N PRO A 58 5.65 6.43 1.39
CA PRO A 58 4.46 6.90 0.70
C PRO A 58 3.94 5.85 -0.28
N MET A 59 2.63 5.85 -0.46
CA MET A 59 1.91 5.08 -1.47
C MET A 59 1.03 6.05 -2.27
N ARG A 60 0.84 5.77 -3.55
CA ARG A 60 -0.07 6.51 -4.43
C ARG A 60 -1.11 5.57 -5.01
N HIS A 61 -2.32 6.07 -5.25
CA HIS A 61 -3.31 5.33 -6.02
C HIS A 61 -2.85 5.20 -7.48
N LEU A 62 -3.16 4.06 -8.07
CA LEU A 62 -3.22 3.92 -9.51
C LEU A 62 -4.63 4.34 -9.96
N GLU A 63 -4.70 4.89 -11.17
CA GLU A 63 -5.94 5.42 -11.75
C GLU A 63 -6.34 4.57 -12.96
N GLY A 64 -7.64 4.54 -13.27
CA GLY A 64 -8.19 3.73 -14.36
C GLY A 64 -7.97 2.22 -14.14
N ASP A 65 -7.85 1.46 -15.23
CA ASP A 65 -7.73 -0.01 -15.20
C ASP A 65 -6.54 -0.52 -14.35
N ASP A 66 -5.48 0.29 -14.20
CA ASP A 66 -4.33 -0.05 -13.35
C ASP A 66 -4.65 0.05 -11.85
N GLY A 67 -5.70 0.79 -11.49
CA GLY A 67 -6.24 0.94 -10.14
C GLY A 67 -7.00 -0.28 -9.65
N ASP A 68 -7.55 -1.07 -10.57
CA ASP A 68 -8.41 -2.20 -10.23
C ASP A 68 -7.61 -3.41 -9.76
N CYS A 69 -8.12 -4.09 -8.74
CA CYS A 69 -7.46 -5.31 -8.25
C CYS A 69 -7.85 -6.51 -9.12
N PRO A 70 -6.92 -7.13 -9.88
CA PRO A 70 -7.24 -8.29 -10.72
C PRO A 70 -7.56 -9.57 -9.92
N PHE A 71 -7.39 -9.54 -8.59
CA PHE A 71 -7.62 -10.68 -7.71
C PHE A 71 -8.99 -10.68 -7.05
N CYS A 72 -9.45 -9.52 -6.57
CA CYS A 72 -10.76 -9.39 -5.92
C CYS A 72 -11.78 -8.60 -6.74
N GLY A 73 -11.35 -7.91 -7.81
CA GLY A 73 -12.21 -7.05 -8.63
C GLY A 73 -12.53 -5.69 -7.98
N GLY A 74 -11.86 -5.31 -6.90
CA GLY A 74 -12.08 -4.01 -6.24
C GLY A 74 -11.57 -2.86 -7.11
N GLU A 75 -12.46 -1.93 -7.43
CA GLU A 75 -12.21 -0.77 -8.30
C GLU A 75 -11.34 0.28 -7.60
N GLU A 76 -10.33 0.82 -8.29
CA GLU A 76 -9.39 1.85 -7.78
C GLU A 76 -8.76 1.55 -6.39
N SER A 77 -8.74 0.27 -6.03
CA SER A 77 -8.30 -0.21 -4.71
C SER A 77 -6.79 -0.43 -4.63
N THR A 78 -6.08 -0.39 -5.76
CA THR A 78 -4.65 -0.68 -5.86
C THR A 78 -3.80 0.58 -5.68
N VAL A 79 -2.85 0.49 -4.76
CA VAL A 79 -1.88 1.53 -4.46
C VAL A 79 -0.46 1.04 -4.67
N VAL A 80 0.46 1.95 -4.99
CA VAL A 80 1.85 1.62 -5.28
C VAL A 80 2.84 2.51 -4.55
N SER A 81 3.98 1.93 -4.20
CA SER A 81 5.09 2.68 -3.61
C SER A 81 5.79 3.57 -4.62
N GLU A 82 6.72 4.39 -4.14
CA GLU A 82 7.77 4.96 -4.98
C GLU A 82 8.58 3.84 -5.66
N PRO A 83 9.03 4.04 -6.91
CA PRO A 83 9.90 3.09 -7.58
C PRO A 83 11.29 3.00 -6.92
N TRP A 84 11.90 1.82 -6.95
CA TRP A 84 13.29 1.60 -6.53
C TRP A 84 14.04 0.71 -7.53
N GLN A 85 15.37 0.76 -7.50
CA GLN A 85 16.22 -0.13 -8.30
C GLN A 85 16.47 -1.45 -7.57
N ALA A 86 16.26 -2.57 -8.26
CA ALA A 86 16.59 -3.91 -7.79
C ALA A 86 17.02 -4.78 -8.98
N GLU A 87 18.17 -5.44 -8.87
CA GLU A 87 18.66 -6.38 -9.90
C GLU A 87 18.77 -5.77 -11.31
N GLY A 88 19.12 -4.48 -11.41
CA GLY A 88 19.20 -3.76 -12.69
C GLY A 88 17.85 -3.36 -13.28
N GLU A 89 16.76 -3.53 -12.53
CA GLU A 89 15.41 -3.19 -12.95
C GLU A 89 14.78 -2.16 -12.00
N THR A 90 13.99 -1.25 -12.56
CA THR A 90 13.14 -0.39 -11.73
C THR A 90 11.87 -1.15 -11.37
N ARG A 91 11.56 -1.21 -10.08
CA ARG A 91 10.38 -1.88 -9.55
C ARG A 91 9.57 -0.96 -8.66
N ASP A 92 8.27 -1.21 -8.59
CA ASP A 92 7.41 -0.67 -7.53
C ASP A 92 6.68 -1.82 -6.81
N TRP A 93 6.08 -1.49 -5.68
CA TRP A 93 5.34 -2.44 -4.87
C TRP A 93 3.87 -2.05 -4.89
N SER A 94 3.05 -2.93 -5.45
CA SER A 94 1.59 -2.76 -5.53
C SER A 94 0.89 -3.51 -4.40
N VAL A 95 -0.16 -2.91 -3.86
CA VAL A 95 -1.03 -3.48 -2.80
C VAL A 95 -2.46 -3.08 -3.06
N CYS A 96 -3.39 -4.04 -3.07
CA CYS A 96 -4.81 -3.75 -3.00
C CYS A 96 -5.22 -3.50 -1.55
N LEU A 97 -5.83 -2.35 -1.26
CA LEU A 97 -6.27 -1.97 0.09
C LEU A 97 -7.48 -2.77 0.58
N GLU A 98 -8.25 -3.39 -0.31
CA GLU A 98 -9.41 -4.20 0.06
C GLU A 98 -9.03 -5.64 0.43
N CYS A 99 -8.32 -6.34 -0.46
CA CYS A 99 -8.00 -7.76 -0.27
C CYS A 99 -6.58 -8.01 0.26
N GLY A 100 -5.76 -6.95 0.35
CA GLY A 100 -4.38 -7.02 0.84
C GLY A 100 -3.42 -7.79 -0.06
N THR A 101 -3.85 -8.24 -1.24
CA THR A 101 -2.96 -8.87 -2.22
C THR A 101 -1.93 -7.85 -2.68
N SER A 102 -0.68 -8.28 -2.81
CA SER A 102 0.43 -7.41 -3.16
C SER A 102 1.38 -8.07 -4.14
N ASN A 103 1.97 -7.29 -5.05
CA ASN A 103 2.95 -7.78 -6.00
C ASN A 103 4.06 -6.74 -6.24
N GLN A 104 5.28 -7.18 -6.50
CA GLN A 104 6.32 -6.30 -7.03
C GLN A 104 6.18 -6.27 -8.55
N ARG A 105 6.15 -5.06 -9.13
CA ARG A 105 5.98 -4.87 -10.57
C ARG A 105 7.24 -4.25 -11.13
N ARG A 106 7.61 -4.66 -12.35
CA ARG A 106 8.63 -3.95 -13.13
C ARG A 106 7.98 -2.70 -13.72
N VAL A 107 8.59 -1.55 -13.51
CA VAL A 107 8.11 -0.30 -14.09
C VAL A 107 9.12 0.20 -15.12
N ARG A 108 8.61 0.65 -16.26
CA ARG A 108 9.42 1.40 -17.22
C ARG A 108 9.21 2.87 -16.91
N ILE A 109 10.24 3.52 -16.37
CA ILE A 109 10.24 4.97 -16.26
C ILE A 109 10.30 5.48 -17.72
N ARG A 110 9.23 6.15 -18.16
CA ARG A 110 9.22 6.86 -19.44
C ARG A 110 9.81 8.25 -19.26
#